data_AF-A0A317H728-F1
#
_entry.id   AF-A0A317H728-F1
#
_cell.length_a   1.000
_cell.length_b   1.000
_cell.length_c   1.000
_cell.angle_alpha   90.00
_cell.angle_beta   90.00
_cell.angle_gamma   90.00
#
_symmetry.space_group_name_H-M   'P 1'
#
loop_
_entity.id
_entity.type
_entity.pdbx_description
1 polymer ?
#
loop_
_entity_poly.entity_id
_entity_poly.type
_entity_poly.pdbx_seq_one_letter_code
_entity_poly.pdbx_strand_id
1 'polypeptide(L)'
;MKIVPEFWTLDDNKNPIPCDIWEWGEIMDSPRRIVAQDYIGDEHVSTVFLGLDHGWGACPLIFETMIFAPGKDYDQEQWRCSTWADAEQQHAEALKLVRGIEAE
;
A
#
# COMPACT_ATOMS: atom_id res chain seq x y z
N MET A 1 20.88 18.19 -8.23
CA MET A 1 20.15 17.56 -7.11
C MET A 1 18.76 17.24 -7.63
N LYS A 2 18.39 15.97 -7.72
CA LYS A 2 17.02 15.60 -8.14
C LYS A 2 16.11 15.90 -6.96
N ILE A 3 15.10 16.75 -7.18
CA ILE A 3 14.06 16.99 -6.18
C ILE A 3 13.21 15.72 -6.15
N VAL A 4 13.15 15.06 -5.00
CA VAL A 4 12.22 13.94 -4.77
C VAL A 4 10.89 14.56 -4.33
N PRO A 5 9.78 14.26 -5.02
CA PRO A 5 8.47 14.75 -4.59
C PRO A 5 8.10 14.22 -3.21
N GLU A 6 7.60 15.10 -2.35
CA GLU A 6 7.10 14.75 -1.01
C GLU A 6 5.72 14.09 -1.09
N PHE A 7 4.86 14.57 -2.01
CA PHE A 7 3.49 14.12 -2.18
C PHE A 7 3.26 13.50 -3.57
N TRP A 8 2.41 12.49 -3.59
CA TRP A 8 2.03 11.74 -4.78
C TRP A 8 0.51 11.51 -4.80
N THR A 9 -0.05 11.50 -6.01
CA THR A 9 -1.43 11.06 -6.29
C THR A 9 -1.44 9.99 -7.38
N LEU A 10 -2.62 9.50 -7.76
CA LEU A 10 -2.79 8.51 -8.82
C LEU A 10 -3.53 9.12 -10.01
N ASP A 11 -3.01 8.88 -11.21
CA ASP A 11 -3.77 9.13 -12.45
C ASP A 11 -4.92 8.10 -12.61
N ASP A 12 -5.69 8.24 -13.69
CA ASP A 12 -6.82 7.34 -13.98
C ASP A 12 -6.40 5.91 -14.31
N ASN A 13 -5.13 5.69 -14.64
CA ASN A 13 -4.54 4.38 -14.88
C ASN A 13 -3.81 3.83 -13.64
N LYS A 14 -3.97 4.46 -12.47
CA LYS A 14 -3.31 4.08 -11.21
C LYS A 14 -1.79 4.26 -11.22
N ASN A 15 -1.24 5.10 -12.09
CA ASN A 15 0.16 5.46 -12.04
C ASN A 15 0.39 6.56 -10.99
N PRO A 16 1.41 6.42 -10.14
CA PRO A 16 1.81 7.48 -9.24
C PRO A 16 2.38 8.68 -9.99
N ILE A 17 1.87 9.86 -9.71
CA ILE A 17 2.38 11.13 -10.24
C ILE A 17 2.64 12.11 -9.10
N PRO A 18 3.71 12.94 -9.19
CA PRO A 18 3.95 14.01 -8.23
C PRO A 18 2.76 14.97 -8.16
N CYS A 19 2.39 15.41 -6.97
CA CYS A 19 1.27 16.34 -6.76
C CYS A 19 1.58 17.33 -5.63
N ASP A 20 0.68 18.28 -5.39
CA ASP A 20 0.74 19.12 -4.19
C ASP A 20 0.00 18.48 -2.99
N ILE A 21 0.10 19.14 -1.82
CA ILE A 21 -0.53 18.66 -0.58
C ILE A 21 -2.07 18.63 -0.65
N TRP A 22 -2.69 19.47 -1.49
CA TRP A 22 -4.14 19.52 -1.64
C TRP A 22 -4.63 18.35 -2.47
N GLU A 23 -3.97 18.09 -3.60
CA GLU A 23 -4.23 16.93 -4.46
C GLU A 23 -3.99 15.61 -3.71
N TRP A 24 -2.97 15.56 -2.84
CA TRP A 24 -2.76 14.43 -1.94
C TRP A 24 -3.88 14.31 -0.89
N GLY A 25 -4.33 15.42 -0.30
CA GLY A 25 -5.48 15.42 0.62
C GLY A 25 -6.75 14.87 -0.03
N GLU A 26 -7.02 15.25 -1.29
CA GLU A 26 -8.17 14.76 -2.05
C GLU A 26 -8.13 13.23 -2.26
N ILE A 27 -6.97 12.66 -2.58
CA ILE A 27 -6.87 11.20 -2.76
C ILE A 27 -6.91 10.45 -1.42
N MET A 28 -6.46 11.04 -0.31
CA MET A 28 -6.56 10.44 1.03
C MET A 28 -8.01 10.25 1.50
N ASP A 29 -8.92 11.13 1.09
CA ASP A 29 -10.36 11.00 1.35
C ASP A 29 -11.10 10.19 0.26
N SER A 30 -10.39 9.68 -0.74
CA SER A 30 -10.97 8.97 -1.88
C SER A 30 -10.86 7.44 -1.75
N PRO A 31 -11.88 6.67 -2.16
CA PRO A 31 -11.74 5.22 -2.30
C PRO A 31 -10.71 4.83 -3.36
N ARG A 32 -10.30 5.75 -4.26
CA ARG A 32 -9.24 5.51 -5.24
C ARG A 32 -7.90 5.11 -4.62
N ARG A 33 -7.66 5.44 -3.35
CA ARG A 33 -6.44 5.04 -2.64
C ARG A 33 -6.46 3.58 -2.18
N ILE A 34 -7.61 2.91 -2.18
CA ILE A 34 -7.72 1.53 -1.72
C ILE A 34 -7.38 0.61 -2.88
N VAL A 35 -6.30 -0.17 -2.72
CA VAL A 35 -5.91 -1.19 -3.70
C VAL A 35 -6.77 -2.44 -3.50
N ALA A 36 -6.81 -2.95 -2.28
CA ALA A 36 -7.61 -4.11 -1.89
C ALA A 36 -7.77 -4.17 -0.36
N GLN A 37 -8.89 -4.74 0.09
CA GLN A 37 -9.17 -5.00 1.50
C GLN A 37 -9.92 -6.33 1.61
N ASP A 38 -9.37 -7.25 2.37
CA ASP A 38 -9.90 -8.61 2.53
C ASP A 38 -9.96 -8.97 4.01
N TYR A 39 -11.07 -9.59 4.41
CA TYR A 39 -11.34 -10.02 5.78
C TYR A 39 -11.44 -11.54 5.85
N ILE A 40 -10.67 -12.18 6.73
CA ILE A 40 -10.59 -13.63 6.91
C ILE A 40 -10.83 -13.94 8.39
N GLY A 41 -12.09 -14.18 8.75
CA GLY A 41 -12.48 -14.31 10.16
C GLY A 41 -12.23 -12.99 10.90
N ASP A 42 -11.39 -13.03 11.94
CA ASP A 42 -11.00 -11.87 12.73
C ASP A 42 -9.75 -11.15 12.18
N GLU A 43 -9.17 -11.67 11.09
CA GLU A 43 -7.98 -11.13 10.44
C GLU A 43 -8.37 -10.25 9.24
N HIS A 44 -7.55 -9.25 8.93
CA HIS A 44 -7.80 -8.26 7.89
C HIS A 44 -6.50 -7.86 7.19
N VAL A 45 -6.48 -7.94 5.86
CA VAL A 45 -5.38 -7.44 5.02
C VAL A 45 -5.85 -6.18 4.33
N SER A 46 -5.14 -5.07 4.50
CA SER A 46 -5.45 -3.79 3.86
C SER A 46 -4.26 -3.31 3.04
N THR A 47 -4.48 -3.13 1.74
CA THR A 47 -3.51 -2.52 0.85
C THR A 47 -4.00 -1.19 0.33
N VAL A 48 -3.21 -0.15 0.56
CA VAL A 48 -3.56 1.24 0.25
C VAL A 48 -2.40 1.99 -0.38
N PHE A 49 -2.74 3.01 -1.14
CA PHE A 49 -1.85 4.09 -1.52
C PHE A 49 -1.73 5.09 -0.36
N LEU A 50 -0.49 5.37 0.05
CA LEU A 50 -0.15 6.34 1.09
C LEU A 50 0.06 7.74 0.50
N GLY A 51 0.65 7.83 -0.70
CA GLY A 51 1.00 9.09 -1.34
C GLY A 51 2.11 9.91 -0.66
N LEU A 52 2.68 9.40 0.43
CA LEU A 52 3.85 9.94 1.14
C LEU A 52 5.04 9.00 0.97
N ASP A 53 6.19 9.54 0.59
CA ASP A 53 7.39 8.74 0.36
C ASP A 53 8.03 8.23 1.66
N HIS A 54 7.94 6.92 1.90
CA HIS A 54 8.62 6.23 3.00
C HIS A 54 10.00 5.63 2.62
N GLY A 55 10.48 5.87 1.40
CA GLY A 55 11.73 5.35 0.86
C GLY A 55 12.95 6.21 1.15
N TRP A 56 12.78 7.36 1.81
CA TRP A 56 13.84 8.24 2.32
C TRP A 56 14.95 8.57 1.30
N GLY A 57 14.58 8.78 0.03
CA GLY A 57 15.48 9.24 -1.02
C GLY A 57 16.09 8.15 -1.93
N ALA A 58 15.69 6.88 -1.78
CA ALA A 58 16.05 5.81 -2.71
C ALA A 58 15.01 5.66 -3.84
N CYS A 59 13.87 5.02 -3.54
CA CYS A 59 12.74 4.80 -4.45
C CYS A 59 11.45 5.10 -3.67
N PRO A 60 10.45 5.77 -4.27
CA PRO A 60 9.26 6.17 -3.54
C PRO A 60 8.51 4.95 -2.98
N LEU A 61 8.43 4.81 -1.67
CA LEU A 61 7.62 3.76 -1.02
C LEU A 61 6.29 4.38 -0.61
N ILE A 62 5.33 4.32 -1.53
CA ILE A 62 4.09 5.10 -1.50
C ILE A 62 2.83 4.23 -1.50
N PHE A 63 3.00 2.91 -1.45
CA PHE A 63 1.95 1.93 -1.18
C PHE A 63 2.31 1.12 0.06
N GLU A 64 1.29 0.65 0.77
CA GLU A 64 1.44 -0.20 1.95
C GLU A 64 0.40 -1.31 1.96
N THR A 65 0.86 -2.53 2.21
CA THR A 65 0.04 -3.68 2.61
C THR A 65 0.28 -3.92 4.10
N MET A 66 -0.79 -3.87 4.89
CA MET A 66 -0.73 -4.15 6.32
C MET A 66 -1.66 -5.31 6.69
N ILE A 67 -1.14 -6.22 7.51
CA ILE A 67 -1.89 -7.36 8.06
C ILE A 67 -2.30 -7.03 9.49
N PHE A 68 -3.61 -7.09 9.78
CA PHE A 68 -4.18 -6.98 11.11
C PHE A 68 -4.66 -8.38 11.52
N ALA A 69 -3.96 -9.03 12.42
CA ALA A 69 -4.23 -10.41 12.81
C ALA A 69 -3.97 -10.60 14.32
N PRO A 70 -4.86 -10.08 15.19
CA PRO A 70 -4.63 -10.04 16.63
C PRO A 70 -4.27 -11.42 17.20
N GLY A 71 -3.12 -11.50 17.87
CA GLY A 71 -2.63 -12.74 18.48
C GLY A 71 -1.90 -13.70 17.52
N LYS A 72 -1.60 -13.29 16.29
CA LYS A 72 -0.68 -13.99 15.38
C LYS A 72 0.70 -13.36 15.40
N ASP A 73 1.72 -14.16 15.06
CA ASP A 73 3.11 -13.69 14.98
C ASP A 73 3.33 -12.65 13.86
N TYR A 74 2.45 -12.63 12.84
CA TYR A 74 2.48 -11.69 11.72
C TYR A 74 1.51 -10.50 11.90
N ASP A 75 0.98 -10.28 13.11
CA ASP A 75 0.17 -9.09 13.37
C ASP A 75 0.97 -7.80 13.13
N GLN A 76 0.36 -6.82 12.45
CA GLN A 76 0.93 -5.52 12.10
C GLN A 76 2.14 -5.57 11.15
N GLU A 77 2.38 -6.71 10.50
CA GLU A 77 3.33 -6.80 9.39
C GLU A 77 2.97 -5.78 8.29
N GLN A 78 3.97 -5.02 7.84
CA GLN A 78 3.82 -3.92 6.89
C GLN A 78 4.80 -4.10 5.74
N TRP A 79 4.26 -4.21 4.53
CA TRP A 79 5.05 -4.29 3.30
C TRP A 79 4.80 -3.06 2.46
N ARG A 80 5.86 -2.51 1.88
CA ARG A 80 5.78 -1.28 1.08
C ARG A 80 6.34 -1.52 -0.31
N CYS A 81 5.77 -0.82 -1.28
CA CYS A 81 6.22 -0.84 -2.66
C CYS A 81 5.94 0.50 -3.35
N SER A 82 6.38 0.59 -4.61
CA SER A 82 6.34 1.83 -5.39
C SER A 82 5.24 1.87 -6.44
N THR A 83 4.63 0.73 -6.76
CA THR A 83 3.65 0.64 -7.85
C THR A 83 2.38 -0.06 -7.41
N TRP A 84 1.27 0.28 -8.06
CA TRP A 84 -0.01 -0.36 -7.83
C TRP A 84 0.04 -1.88 -8.11
N ALA A 85 0.73 -2.28 -9.19
CA ALA A 85 0.86 -3.68 -9.56
C ALA A 85 1.64 -4.49 -8.51
N ASP A 86 2.71 -3.93 -7.96
CA ASP A 86 3.45 -4.56 -6.86
C ASP A 86 2.59 -4.62 -5.59
N ALA A 87 1.75 -3.61 -5.35
CA ALA A 87 0.84 -3.58 -4.21
C ALA A 87 -0.23 -4.68 -4.32
N GLU A 88 -0.79 -4.93 -5.51
CA GLU A 88 -1.70 -6.05 -5.77
C GLU A 88 -1.01 -7.41 -5.54
N GLN A 89 0.24 -7.55 -5.96
CA GLN A 89 1.02 -8.77 -5.71
C GLN A 89 1.31 -8.96 -4.21
N GLN A 90 1.74 -7.90 -3.52
CA GLN A 90 1.95 -7.93 -2.07
C GLN A 90 0.66 -8.30 -1.33
N HIS A 91 -0.49 -7.76 -1.75
CA HIS A 91 -1.78 -8.14 -1.17
C HIS A 91 -2.06 -9.64 -1.35
N ALA A 92 -1.84 -10.18 -2.56
CA ALA A 92 -2.04 -11.60 -2.83
C ALA A 92 -1.13 -12.49 -1.98
N GLU A 93 0.14 -12.11 -1.79
CA GLU A 93 1.06 -12.84 -0.91
C GLU A 93 0.66 -12.75 0.57
N ALA A 94 0.17 -11.59 1.02
CA ALA A 94 -0.33 -11.41 2.39
C ALA A 94 -1.54 -12.31 2.65
N LEU A 95 -2.41 -12.46 1.64
CA LEU A 95 -3.53 -13.40 1.72
C LEU A 95 -3.10 -14.86 1.78
N LYS A 96 -2.02 -15.27 1.10
CA LYS A 96 -1.49 -16.63 1.22
C LYS A 96 -0.98 -16.88 2.63
N LEU A 97 -0.21 -15.93 3.19
CA LEU A 97 0.29 -15.99 4.55
C LEU A 97 -0.86 -16.14 5.56
N VAL A 98 -1.86 -15.27 5.49
CA VAL A 98 -3.05 -15.29 6.36
C VAL A 98 -3.84 -16.60 6.21
N ARG A 99 -4.00 -17.10 4.99
CA ARG A 99 -4.73 -18.37 4.73
C ARG A 99 -3.92 -19.62 5.11
N GLY A 100 -2.65 -19.47 5.50
CA GLY A 100 -1.75 -20.59 5.77
C GLY A 100 -1.44 -21.42 4.52
N ILE A 101 -1.47 -20.80 3.34
CA ILE A 101 -1.07 -21.43 2.08
C ILE A 101 0.42 -21.16 1.90
N GLU A 102 1.26 -22.18 2.00
CA GLU A 102 2.68 -22.05 1.70
C GLU A 102 2.86 -21.64 0.22
N ALA A 103 3.77 -20.69 -0.04
CA ALA A 103 4.15 -20.34 -1.40
C ALA A 103 4.87 -21.54 -2.04
N GLU A 104 4.35 -22.00 -3.18
CA GLU A 104 4.86 -23.13 -3.96
C GLU A 104 6.22 -22.82 -4.62
#